data_AF-A0A518DJ69-F1
#
_entry.id   AF-A0A518DJ69-F1
#
_cell.length_a   1.000
_cell.length_b   1.000
_cell.length_c   1.000
_cell.angle_alpha   90.00
_cell.angle_beta   90.00
_cell.angle_gamma   90.00
#
_symmetry.space_group_name_H-M   'P 1'
#
loop_
_entity.id
_entity.type
_entity.pdbx_description
1 polymer ?
#
loop_
_entity_poly.entity_id
_entity_poly.type
_entity_poly.pdbx_seq_one_letter_code
_entity_poly.pdbx_strand_id
1 'polypeptide(L)'
;MRCSVGLCWAGAWAGALAWAAAAPAVAQPTIDGARDALYGPPAALQTVQTGFGNATQANGLGPGGELDAAYATVVGDRLYVLLAGNIENNFNKLSMFFDTRPGGENVLSAAPSYDYEGVSRNLGGLTFDAGFQADLHLYARWGSLTGSVFTVDIVDRAGGASPAVTGNGAPASAGQGSAVQHGVVTPVDLGLAPGPGGVGEARTLGGLLTQPLEFGLNNTNTAGVTGGSGAANQADAAAVATGFEFSIALADLGSPRPGQLIKLHAAYGNSNHNYHSNQVLGGLPAGAGNLGGNGAGASTGSLSGVNFNNFAGDQFFSIVVPGQPGDFNADLHVDAADYTTWRDGLGERFNPDDYTTWQNNFGAAPSTAAPPVPEPAAAPLALALGMVAGVWRRAPYFSP
;
A
#
# COMPACT_ATOMS: atom_id res chain seq x y z
N MET A 1 -66.79 -46.55 -22.45
CA MET A 1 -65.78 -46.80 -21.40
C MET A 1 -64.40 -46.85 -22.01
N ARG A 2 -63.64 -45.76 -21.94
CA ARG A 2 -62.24 -45.68 -21.52
C ARG A 2 -61.75 -44.26 -21.83
N CYS A 3 -61.22 -43.67 -20.77
CA CYS A 3 -60.74 -42.30 -20.64
C CYS A 3 -59.25 -42.29 -21.00
N SER A 4 -58.79 -41.27 -21.73
CA SER A 4 -57.37 -40.96 -21.87
C SER A 4 -57.22 -39.44 -21.78
N VAL A 5 -56.78 -38.98 -20.62
CA VAL A 5 -56.50 -37.58 -20.27
C VAL A 5 -55.08 -37.26 -20.75
N GLY A 6 -54.94 -36.22 -21.58
CA GLY A 6 -53.67 -35.57 -21.87
C GLY A 6 -53.68 -34.16 -21.29
N LEU A 7 -53.06 -33.98 -20.13
CA LEU A 7 -52.91 -32.70 -19.45
C LEU A 7 -51.53 -32.12 -19.82
N CYS A 8 -51.47 -31.09 -20.67
CA CYS A 8 -50.26 -30.28 -20.85
C CYS A 8 -50.24 -29.20 -19.76
N TRP A 9 -49.31 -29.32 -18.81
CA TRP A 9 -48.95 -28.24 -17.89
C TRP A 9 -48.04 -27.24 -18.60
N ALA A 10 -48.52 -26.03 -18.85
CA ALA A 10 -47.67 -24.88 -19.15
C ALA A 10 -47.18 -24.30 -17.82
N GLY A 11 -45.92 -24.59 -17.45
CA GLY A 11 -45.28 -23.98 -16.29
C GLY A 11 -44.95 -22.52 -16.58
N ALA A 12 -45.64 -21.60 -15.89
CA ALA A 12 -45.26 -20.20 -15.85
C ALA A 12 -44.06 -20.04 -14.91
N TRP A 13 -42.88 -19.80 -15.48
CA TRP A 13 -41.72 -19.34 -14.73
C TRP A 13 -41.90 -17.86 -14.40
N ALA A 14 -42.32 -17.56 -13.18
CA ALA A 14 -42.26 -16.21 -12.64
C ALA A 14 -40.79 -15.90 -12.32
N GLY A 15 -40.11 -15.19 -13.23
CA GLY A 15 -38.79 -14.65 -12.96
C GLY A 15 -38.87 -13.58 -11.88
N ALA A 16 -38.38 -13.87 -10.69
CA ALA A 16 -38.12 -12.86 -9.68
C ALA A 16 -36.95 -11.99 -10.18
N LEU A 17 -37.25 -10.77 -10.64
CA LEU A 17 -36.22 -9.75 -10.82
C LEU A 17 -35.71 -9.37 -9.42
N ALA A 18 -34.56 -9.92 -9.02
CA ALA A 18 -33.80 -9.40 -7.91
C ALA A 18 -33.28 -8.01 -8.30
N TRP A 19 -33.86 -6.96 -7.72
CA TRP A 19 -33.27 -5.63 -7.72
C TRP A 19 -32.02 -5.71 -6.83
N ALA A 20 -30.85 -5.91 -7.43
CA ALA A 20 -29.60 -5.63 -6.76
C ALA A 20 -29.52 -4.11 -6.58
N ALA A 21 -29.81 -3.62 -5.38
CA ALA A 21 -29.50 -2.25 -5.03
C ALA A 21 -27.98 -2.08 -5.14
N ALA A 22 -27.53 -1.16 -6.02
CA ALA A 22 -26.13 -0.80 -6.07
C ALA A 22 -25.75 -0.20 -4.71
N ALA A 23 -24.87 -0.86 -3.97
CA ALA A 23 -24.31 -0.30 -2.75
C ALA A 23 -23.62 1.04 -3.11
N PRO A 24 -23.72 2.07 -2.26
CA PRO A 24 -23.01 3.32 -2.49
C PRO A 24 -21.51 3.02 -2.61
N ALA A 25 -20.87 3.48 -3.69
CA ALA A 25 -19.43 3.40 -3.82
C ALA A 25 -18.80 4.27 -2.72
N VAL A 26 -18.02 3.65 -1.84
CA VAL A 26 -17.25 4.37 -0.82
C VAL A 26 -16.11 5.09 -1.56
N ALA A 27 -15.99 6.40 -1.36
CA ALA A 27 -14.83 7.13 -1.88
C ALA A 27 -13.56 6.55 -1.25
N GLN A 28 -12.54 6.28 -2.06
CA GLN A 28 -11.25 5.77 -1.63
C GLN A 28 -10.14 6.74 -2.06
N PRO A 29 -9.00 6.79 -1.34
CA PRO A 29 -7.86 7.55 -1.80
C PRO A 29 -7.40 7.11 -3.20
N THR A 30 -7.03 8.08 -4.03
CA THR A 30 -6.40 7.86 -5.33
C THR A 30 -4.91 7.65 -5.11
N ILE A 31 -4.35 6.56 -5.64
CA ILE A 31 -2.93 6.26 -5.49
C ILE A 31 -2.11 7.01 -6.54
N ASP A 32 -1.85 8.29 -6.28
CA ASP A 32 -1.11 9.17 -7.18
C ASP A 32 0.11 9.87 -6.58
N GLY A 33 0.42 9.56 -5.32
CA GLY A 33 1.49 10.20 -4.57
C GLY A 33 1.09 11.54 -3.96
N ALA A 34 -0.16 11.97 -4.07
CA ALA A 34 -0.68 13.19 -3.45
C ALA A 34 -1.65 12.88 -2.30
N ARG A 35 -1.66 13.74 -1.28
CA ARG A 35 -2.51 13.58 -0.11
C ARG A 35 -3.96 13.92 -0.42
N ASP A 36 -4.80 12.90 -0.40
CA ASP A 36 -6.25 13.06 -0.38
C ASP A 36 -6.80 13.49 0.97
N ALA A 37 -7.96 14.15 0.96
CA ALA A 37 -8.65 14.59 2.19
C ALA A 37 -9.05 13.41 3.10
N LEU A 38 -9.26 12.22 2.53
CA LEU A 38 -9.69 11.01 3.26
C LEU A 38 -8.66 10.51 4.26
N TYR A 39 -7.38 10.88 4.10
CA TYR A 39 -6.32 10.49 5.03
C TYR A 39 -6.46 11.13 6.42
N GLY A 40 -7.19 12.24 6.54
CA GLY A 40 -7.31 12.96 7.81
C GLY A 40 -5.99 13.59 8.28
N PRO A 41 -5.79 13.79 9.59
CA PRO A 41 -4.56 14.37 10.15
C PRO A 41 -3.35 13.42 9.99
N PRO A 42 -2.11 13.94 10.12
CA PRO A 42 -0.91 13.09 10.06
C PRO A 42 -0.92 12.04 11.17
N ALA A 43 -0.61 10.80 10.80
CA ALA A 43 -0.36 9.69 11.73
C ALA A 43 1.02 9.79 12.39
N ALA A 44 1.99 10.39 11.70
CA ALA A 44 3.29 10.76 12.24
C ALA A 44 3.82 12.02 11.55
N LEU A 45 4.63 12.79 12.25
CA LEU A 45 5.41 13.88 11.70
C LEU A 45 6.89 13.62 11.95
N GLN A 46 7.72 14.10 11.04
CA GLN A 46 9.15 14.14 11.24
C GLN A 46 9.50 15.13 12.35
N THR A 47 10.36 14.69 13.27
CA THR A 47 10.77 15.48 14.44
C THR A 47 12.15 16.09 14.27
N VAL A 48 12.95 15.60 13.33
CA VAL A 48 14.30 16.10 13.04
C VAL A 48 14.51 16.51 11.60
N GLN A 49 15.39 17.48 11.41
CA GLN A 49 15.95 17.85 10.11
C GLN A 49 16.56 16.64 9.38
N THR A 50 16.67 16.68 8.05
CA THR A 50 17.23 15.57 7.25
C THR A 50 18.76 15.60 7.16
N GLY A 51 19.37 14.45 7.46
CA GLY A 51 20.79 14.19 7.26
C GLY A 51 21.13 13.57 5.90
N PHE A 52 20.11 13.28 5.06
CA PHE A 52 20.25 12.74 3.69
C PHE A 52 19.96 13.80 2.61
N GLY A 53 19.92 15.07 3.01
CA GLY A 53 19.75 16.22 2.13
C GLY A 53 18.29 16.61 1.95
N ASN A 54 18.05 17.92 1.95
CA ASN A 54 16.73 18.52 1.71
C ASN A 54 16.49 18.62 0.20
N ALA A 55 15.33 18.17 -0.27
CA ALA A 55 14.94 18.24 -1.67
C ALA A 55 14.43 19.64 -2.01
N THR A 56 15.29 20.49 -2.56
CA THR A 56 14.91 21.89 -2.86
C THR A 56 14.51 22.13 -4.33
N GLN A 57 14.43 21.08 -5.15
CA GLN A 57 14.19 21.23 -6.59
C GLN A 57 12.77 20.80 -6.98
N ALA A 58 11.99 21.76 -7.47
CA ALA A 58 10.58 21.54 -7.84
C ALA A 58 10.36 20.57 -9.01
N ASN A 59 11.42 20.23 -9.76
CA ASN A 59 11.33 19.19 -10.79
C ASN A 59 11.25 17.78 -10.20
N GLY A 60 11.51 17.61 -8.90
CA GLY A 60 11.52 16.33 -8.20
C GLY A 60 12.60 15.34 -8.63
N LEU A 61 13.59 15.81 -9.40
CA LEU A 61 14.73 15.02 -9.90
C LEU A 61 16.06 15.41 -9.22
N GLY A 62 16.02 16.40 -8.33
CA GLY A 62 17.17 16.88 -7.58
C GLY A 62 17.67 15.89 -6.52
N PRO A 63 18.86 16.14 -5.94
CA PRO A 63 19.34 15.40 -4.79
C PRO A 63 18.54 15.74 -3.54
N GLY A 64 18.66 14.89 -2.52
CA GLY A 64 17.98 15.05 -1.23
C GLY A 64 16.86 14.04 -1.08
N GLY A 65 16.97 13.23 -0.02
CA GLY A 65 15.88 12.37 0.43
C GLY A 65 15.50 12.74 1.86
N GLU A 66 14.21 12.92 2.06
CA GLU A 66 13.64 13.37 3.33
C GLU A 66 12.24 12.81 3.53
N LEU A 67 11.88 12.64 4.80
CA LEU A 67 10.54 12.23 5.20
C LEU A 67 9.97 13.34 6.07
N ASP A 68 8.74 13.75 5.78
CA ASP A 68 8.07 14.86 6.45
C ASP A 68 6.92 14.38 7.33
N ALA A 69 6.07 13.51 6.79
CA ALA A 69 4.89 13.05 7.48
C ALA A 69 4.45 11.67 6.99
N ALA A 70 3.78 10.92 7.86
CA ALA A 70 2.97 9.78 7.47
C ALA A 70 1.48 10.16 7.57
N TYR A 71 0.73 9.79 6.56
CA TYR A 71 -0.72 9.81 6.55
C TYR A 71 -1.20 8.41 6.23
N ALA A 72 -2.19 7.92 6.96
CA ALA A 72 -2.73 6.60 6.68
C ALA A 72 -4.19 6.50 7.11
N THR A 73 -4.95 5.74 6.35
CA THR A 73 -6.36 5.49 6.61
C THR A 73 -6.72 4.08 6.14
N VAL A 74 -7.74 3.49 6.75
CA VAL A 74 -8.32 2.24 6.28
C VAL A 74 -9.67 2.55 5.68
N VAL A 75 -9.86 2.16 4.42
CA VAL A 75 -11.13 2.29 3.70
C VAL A 75 -11.47 0.92 3.13
N GLY A 76 -12.62 0.38 3.53
CA GLY A 76 -12.99 -1.00 3.20
C GLY A 76 -11.97 -2.01 3.76
N ASP A 77 -11.44 -2.86 2.89
CA ASP A 77 -10.46 -3.91 3.19
C ASP A 77 -9.03 -3.49 2.90
N ARG A 78 -8.76 -2.19 2.73
CA ARG A 78 -7.43 -1.72 2.35
C ARG A 78 -6.90 -0.68 3.32
N LEU A 79 -5.62 -0.84 3.65
CA LEU A 79 -4.80 0.21 4.24
C LEU A 79 -4.24 1.07 3.11
N TYR A 80 -4.42 2.37 3.23
CA TYR A 80 -3.83 3.40 2.38
C TYR A 80 -2.79 4.15 3.19
N VAL A 81 -1.60 4.37 2.63
CA VAL A 81 -0.52 5.10 3.30
C VAL A 81 0.14 6.05 2.32
N LEU A 82 0.31 7.31 2.73
CA LEU A 82 1.19 8.28 2.11
C LEU A 82 2.34 8.62 3.08
N LEU A 83 3.57 8.37 2.65
CA LEU A 83 4.78 8.89 3.25
C LEU A 83 5.21 10.13 2.47
N ALA A 84 4.87 11.28 3.04
CA ALA A 84 5.16 12.60 2.48
C ALA A 84 6.67 12.91 2.57
N GLY A 85 7.20 13.52 1.51
CA GLY A 85 8.62 13.88 1.38
C GLY A 85 9.18 13.45 0.03
N ASN A 86 10.47 13.14 0.00
CA ASN A 86 11.21 12.89 -1.23
C ASN A 86 12.13 11.67 -1.11
N ILE A 87 12.24 10.91 -2.20
CA ILE A 87 13.18 9.81 -2.36
C ILE A 87 14.17 10.23 -3.44
N GLU A 88 15.46 10.25 -3.10
CA GLU A 88 16.51 10.56 -4.06
C GLU A 88 16.69 9.40 -5.07
N ASN A 89 16.89 9.74 -6.34
CA ASN A 89 17.14 8.78 -7.42
C ASN A 89 18.60 8.27 -7.42
N ASN A 90 18.98 7.57 -6.36
CA ASN A 90 20.33 7.04 -6.15
C ASN A 90 20.32 5.62 -5.52
N PHE A 91 19.19 4.93 -5.59
CA PHE A 91 18.92 3.64 -4.96
C PHE A 91 18.90 3.62 -3.42
N ASN A 92 18.97 4.77 -2.75
CA ASN A 92 18.57 4.83 -1.35
C ASN A 92 17.14 4.33 -1.19
N LYS A 93 16.86 3.75 -0.02
CA LYS A 93 15.66 2.95 0.22
C LYS A 93 14.84 3.55 1.33
N LEU A 94 13.55 3.64 1.07
CA LEU A 94 12.55 3.80 2.10
C LEU A 94 12.13 2.40 2.55
N SER A 95 12.39 2.08 3.81
CA SER A 95 12.03 0.80 4.42
C SER A 95 10.87 1.01 5.37
N MET A 96 9.78 0.27 5.17
CA MET A 96 8.62 0.21 6.05
C MET A 96 8.44 -1.21 6.58
N PHE A 97 8.50 -1.36 7.89
CA PHE A 97 8.17 -2.61 8.56
C PHE A 97 6.76 -2.53 9.14
N PHE A 98 6.09 -3.68 9.16
CA PHE A 98 4.72 -3.82 9.65
C PHE A 98 4.72 -4.78 10.83
N ASP A 99 4.06 -4.41 11.92
CA ASP A 99 3.64 -5.30 13.00
C ASP A 99 2.10 -5.27 12.98
N THR A 100 1.52 -6.34 12.44
CA THR A 100 0.09 -6.44 12.14
C THR A 100 -0.53 -7.72 12.67
N ARG A 101 0.27 -8.68 13.12
CA ARG A 101 -0.20 -9.96 13.66
C ARG A 101 0.75 -10.49 14.74
N PRO A 102 0.30 -11.42 15.61
CA PRO A 102 1.20 -12.04 16.57
C PRO A 102 2.35 -12.78 15.88
N GLY A 103 3.58 -12.52 16.31
CA GLY A 103 4.77 -13.10 15.71
C GLY A 103 5.75 -12.00 15.31
N GLY A 104 6.57 -12.28 14.29
CA GLY A 104 7.53 -11.33 13.78
C GLY A 104 8.83 -11.23 14.59
N GLU A 105 9.60 -10.18 14.29
CA GLU A 105 10.95 -9.96 14.81
C GLU A 105 11.07 -8.57 15.44
N ASN A 106 11.33 -8.47 16.74
CA ASN A 106 11.73 -7.20 17.35
C ASN A 106 13.21 -6.87 17.08
N VAL A 107 14.06 -7.91 17.13
CA VAL A 107 15.44 -7.84 16.66
C VAL A 107 15.51 -8.62 15.36
N LEU A 108 15.79 -7.94 14.26
CA LEU A 108 15.82 -8.59 12.95
C LEU A 108 16.95 -9.62 12.88
N SER A 109 16.64 -10.80 12.38
CA SER A 109 17.62 -11.79 11.95
C SER A 109 18.25 -11.40 10.61
N ALA A 110 19.44 -11.94 10.36
CA ALA A 110 20.11 -11.88 9.07
C ALA A 110 19.74 -13.06 8.15
N ALA A 111 18.70 -13.85 8.47
CA ALA A 111 18.41 -15.06 7.70
C ALA A 111 17.70 -14.74 6.37
N PRO A 112 16.57 -13.98 6.34
CA PRO A 112 15.84 -13.72 5.11
C PRO A 112 16.69 -13.01 4.04
N SER A 113 16.73 -13.58 2.84
CA SER A 113 17.51 -13.09 1.71
C SER A 113 16.59 -12.76 0.54
N TYR A 114 16.10 -11.52 0.50
CA TYR A 114 15.01 -11.12 -0.39
C TYR A 114 15.28 -9.81 -1.15
N ASP A 115 16.54 -9.39 -1.23
CA ASP A 115 16.93 -8.21 -1.99
C ASP A 115 18.20 -8.50 -2.81
N TYR A 116 18.58 -7.60 -3.72
CA TYR A 116 19.76 -7.71 -4.59
C TYR A 116 21.01 -8.14 -3.80
N GLU A 117 21.76 -9.13 -4.31
CA GLU A 117 22.95 -9.71 -3.65
C GLU A 117 22.74 -10.18 -2.18
N GLY A 118 21.49 -10.34 -1.74
CA GLY A 118 21.14 -10.67 -0.36
C GLY A 118 21.50 -9.56 0.63
N VAL A 119 21.50 -8.29 0.19
CA VAL A 119 21.78 -7.14 1.07
C VAL A 119 20.72 -6.93 2.15
N SER A 120 19.53 -7.54 2.01
CA SER A 120 18.52 -7.60 3.08
C SER A 120 19.07 -8.19 4.39
N ARG A 121 20.10 -9.04 4.33
CA ARG A 121 20.75 -9.63 5.51
C ARG A 121 21.52 -8.60 6.35
N ASN A 122 21.85 -7.44 5.76
CA ASN A 122 22.50 -6.35 6.48
C ASN A 122 21.57 -5.67 7.50
N LEU A 123 20.26 -5.90 7.40
CA LEU A 123 19.28 -5.50 8.41
C LEU A 123 19.45 -6.29 9.73
N GLY A 124 20.15 -7.43 9.69
CA GLY A 124 20.33 -8.28 10.86
C GLY A 124 20.94 -7.55 12.06
N GLY A 125 20.26 -7.66 13.20
CA GLY A 125 20.59 -7.01 14.47
C GLY A 125 19.91 -5.65 14.69
N LEU A 126 19.25 -5.08 13.67
CA LEU A 126 18.40 -3.89 13.86
C LEU A 126 17.36 -4.20 14.94
N THR A 127 17.29 -3.37 15.96
CA THR A 127 16.37 -3.56 17.09
C THR A 127 15.31 -2.46 17.09
N PHE A 128 14.04 -2.84 16.94
CA PHE A 128 12.89 -1.93 17.06
C PHE A 128 12.59 -1.59 18.52
N ASP A 129 11.79 -0.55 18.72
CA ASP A 129 11.25 -0.20 20.04
C ASP A 129 10.51 -1.36 20.69
N ALA A 130 10.48 -1.35 22.02
CA ALA A 130 9.69 -2.28 22.79
C ALA A 130 8.22 -2.26 22.34
N GLY A 131 7.68 -3.44 22.05
CA GLY A 131 6.30 -3.56 21.60
C GLY A 131 6.10 -3.49 20.09
N PHE A 132 7.16 -3.43 19.28
CA PHE A 132 7.09 -3.62 17.83
C PHE A 132 7.77 -4.94 17.41
N GLN A 133 7.06 -5.79 16.67
CA GLN A 133 7.59 -7.06 16.15
C GLN A 133 7.33 -7.16 14.64
N ALA A 134 8.36 -6.93 13.83
CA ALA A 134 8.21 -6.86 12.38
C ALA A 134 7.78 -8.21 11.78
N ASP A 135 6.60 -8.23 11.17
CA ASP A 135 6.08 -9.33 10.35
C ASP A 135 6.53 -9.20 8.90
N LEU A 136 6.29 -8.02 8.32
CA LEU A 136 6.49 -7.73 6.90
C LEU A 136 7.50 -6.61 6.72
N HIS A 137 8.11 -6.57 5.54
CA HIS A 137 8.95 -5.47 5.11
C HIS A 137 8.57 -5.06 3.70
N LEU A 138 8.02 -3.85 3.55
CA LEU A 138 7.89 -3.16 2.29
C LEU A 138 9.08 -2.23 2.14
N TYR A 139 9.70 -2.21 0.97
CA TYR A 139 10.70 -1.21 0.67
C TYR A 139 10.56 -0.68 -0.74
N ALA A 140 10.84 0.61 -0.87
CA ALA A 140 10.78 1.30 -2.13
C ALA A 140 12.13 1.95 -2.44
N ARG A 141 12.48 2.00 -3.72
CA ARG A 141 13.71 2.65 -4.20
C ARG A 141 13.48 3.30 -5.54
N TRP A 142 14.25 4.35 -5.78
CA TRP A 142 14.32 4.98 -7.08
C TRP A 142 15.72 4.85 -7.68
N GLY A 143 15.78 4.16 -8.81
CA GLY A 143 17.00 4.00 -9.61
C GLY A 143 16.89 2.76 -10.49
N SER A 144 17.45 2.82 -11.70
CA SER A 144 17.73 1.62 -12.51
C SER A 144 18.82 1.93 -13.55
N LEU A 145 19.49 0.89 -14.04
CA LEU A 145 20.51 1.00 -15.09
C LEU A 145 19.92 1.29 -16.49
N THR A 146 18.63 1.06 -16.69
CA THR A 146 17.94 1.22 -17.99
C THR A 146 16.89 2.33 -17.99
N GLY A 147 16.87 3.16 -16.94
CA GLY A 147 15.97 4.30 -16.77
C GLY A 147 15.73 4.55 -15.28
N SER A 148 15.53 5.80 -14.85
CA SER A 148 15.26 6.12 -13.44
C SER A 148 13.86 5.64 -13.04
N VAL A 149 13.74 4.37 -12.69
CA VAL A 149 12.45 3.71 -12.39
C VAL A 149 12.27 3.55 -10.89
N PHE A 150 11.10 3.96 -10.39
CA PHE A 150 10.68 3.71 -9.02
C PHE A 150 10.17 2.27 -8.90
N THR A 151 10.51 1.58 -7.81
CA THR A 151 10.20 0.16 -7.60
C THR A 151 9.78 -0.06 -6.17
N VAL A 152 8.81 -0.96 -5.97
CA VAL A 152 8.28 -1.34 -4.66
C VAL A 152 8.32 -2.85 -4.56
N ASP A 153 8.84 -3.34 -3.44
CA ASP A 153 8.87 -4.76 -3.08
C ASP A 153 8.27 -4.91 -1.68
N ILE A 154 7.57 -6.02 -1.43
CA ILE A 154 7.04 -6.41 -0.12
C ILE A 154 7.31 -7.87 0.15
N VAL A 155 7.71 -8.18 1.38
CA VAL A 155 8.05 -9.54 1.80
C VAL A 155 7.48 -9.88 3.18
N ASP A 156 7.10 -11.14 3.36
CA ASP A 156 6.83 -11.71 4.68
C ASP A 156 8.13 -12.25 5.25
N ARG A 157 8.61 -11.67 6.35
CA ARG A 157 9.90 -12.06 6.93
C ARG A 157 9.84 -13.41 7.65
N ALA A 158 8.66 -13.99 7.84
CA ALA A 158 8.43 -15.29 8.45
C ALA A 158 9.15 -15.46 9.80
N GLY A 159 9.16 -14.39 10.62
CA GLY A 159 9.82 -14.38 11.92
C GLY A 159 11.35 -14.59 11.86
N GLY A 160 11.98 -14.38 10.70
CA GLY A 160 13.42 -14.54 10.55
C GLY A 160 13.93 -15.99 10.52
N ALA A 161 13.02 -16.97 10.43
CA ALA A 161 13.38 -18.37 10.60
C ALA A 161 14.03 -19.00 9.35
N SER A 162 13.89 -18.37 8.18
CA SER A 162 14.25 -18.95 6.89
C SER A 162 14.93 -17.95 5.96
N PRO A 163 15.94 -18.37 5.18
CA PRO A 163 16.46 -17.57 4.07
C PRO A 163 15.45 -17.37 2.93
N ALA A 164 14.60 -18.37 2.69
CA ALA A 164 13.56 -18.33 1.68
C ALA A 164 12.26 -17.80 2.29
N VAL A 165 11.73 -16.74 1.70
CA VAL A 165 10.51 -16.04 2.14
C VAL A 165 9.57 -15.83 0.97
N THR A 166 8.32 -15.46 1.27
CA THR A 166 7.35 -15.01 0.28
C THR A 166 7.42 -13.49 0.11
N GLY A 167 7.11 -13.02 -1.09
CA GLY A 167 7.10 -11.61 -1.43
C GLY A 167 6.75 -11.37 -2.89
N ASN A 168 6.49 -10.12 -3.20
CA ASN A 168 6.18 -9.64 -4.54
C ASN A 168 6.89 -8.30 -4.77
N GLY A 169 7.18 -7.97 -6.03
CA GLY A 169 7.80 -6.69 -6.37
C GLY A 169 7.58 -6.30 -7.81
N ALA A 170 7.39 -5.01 -8.05
CA ALA A 170 7.20 -4.49 -9.40
C ALA A 170 7.79 -3.08 -9.58
N PRO A 171 8.27 -2.75 -10.79
CA PRO A 171 8.58 -1.38 -11.17
C PRO A 171 7.31 -0.57 -11.42
N ALA A 172 7.42 0.75 -11.34
CA ALA A 172 6.42 1.68 -11.85
C ALA A 172 6.15 1.34 -13.33
N SER A 173 4.89 1.26 -13.73
CA SER A 173 4.47 0.98 -15.09
C SER A 173 4.10 2.26 -15.87
N ALA A 174 3.92 3.38 -15.18
CA ALA A 174 3.63 4.69 -15.75
C ALA A 174 4.56 5.78 -15.17
N GLY A 175 4.86 6.80 -15.97
CA GLY A 175 5.65 7.96 -15.55
C GLY A 175 7.14 7.70 -15.32
N GLN A 176 7.64 6.51 -15.67
CA GLN A 176 9.04 6.10 -15.52
C GLN A 176 10.02 7.19 -15.97
N GLY A 177 11.03 7.47 -15.15
CA GLY A 177 12.03 8.51 -15.43
C GLY A 177 11.62 9.92 -15.03
N SER A 178 10.37 10.15 -14.64
CA SER A 178 9.88 11.44 -14.14
C SER A 178 9.72 11.44 -12.61
N ALA A 179 9.46 12.61 -12.03
CA ALA A 179 9.18 12.75 -10.61
C ALA A 179 7.81 12.21 -10.18
N VAL A 180 6.93 11.89 -11.13
CA VAL A 180 5.61 11.32 -10.85
C VAL A 180 5.52 9.95 -11.51
N GLN A 181 5.44 8.88 -10.71
CA GLN A 181 5.44 7.50 -11.21
C GLN A 181 4.36 6.68 -10.52
N HIS A 182 3.75 5.73 -11.24
CA HIS A 182 2.74 4.85 -10.67
C HIS A 182 2.98 3.42 -11.12
N GLY A 183 2.59 2.46 -10.29
CA GLY A 183 2.65 1.06 -10.62
C GLY A 183 1.74 0.23 -9.75
N VAL A 184 1.72 -1.06 -10.08
CA VAL A 184 0.93 -2.06 -9.37
C VAL A 184 1.82 -3.29 -9.19
N VAL A 185 1.93 -3.78 -7.96
CA VAL A 185 2.50 -5.09 -7.66
C VAL A 185 1.34 -6.07 -7.61
N THR A 186 1.34 -7.07 -8.48
CA THR A 186 0.27 -8.08 -8.58
C THR A 186 0.69 -9.39 -7.91
N PRO A 187 -0.27 -10.29 -7.59
CA PRO A 187 0.04 -11.63 -7.04
C PRO A 187 1.02 -12.46 -7.89
N VAL A 188 1.14 -12.19 -9.18
CA VAL A 188 2.02 -12.92 -10.11
C VAL A 188 3.40 -12.27 -10.30
N ASP A 189 3.62 -11.09 -9.72
CA ASP A 189 4.92 -10.40 -9.77
C ASP A 189 5.88 -11.00 -8.73
N LEU A 190 6.34 -12.22 -9.01
CA LEU A 190 7.18 -13.03 -8.13
C LEU A 190 8.67 -12.69 -8.20
N GLY A 191 9.03 -11.64 -8.94
CA GLY A 191 10.40 -11.18 -9.11
C GLY A 191 10.68 -9.94 -8.27
N LEU A 192 11.91 -9.81 -7.79
CA LEU A 192 12.38 -8.56 -7.20
C LEU A 192 12.84 -7.61 -8.31
N ALA A 193 12.57 -6.32 -8.11
CA ALA A 193 13.10 -5.31 -9.04
C ALA A 193 14.65 -5.30 -9.05
N PRO A 194 15.30 -4.93 -10.17
CA PRO A 194 16.75 -4.95 -10.26
C PRO A 194 17.41 -4.03 -9.22
N GLY A 195 18.53 -4.46 -8.66
CA GLY A 195 19.37 -3.64 -7.80
C GLY A 195 20.38 -2.77 -8.57
N PRO A 196 21.18 -1.94 -7.88
CA PRO A 196 22.31 -1.25 -8.47
C PRO A 196 23.32 -2.28 -9.00
N GLY A 197 23.46 -2.41 -10.31
CA GLY A 197 24.33 -3.42 -10.95
C GLY A 197 23.72 -4.14 -12.15
N GLY A 198 22.39 -4.04 -12.35
CA GLY A 198 21.70 -4.43 -13.59
C GLY A 198 21.64 -5.92 -13.88
N VAL A 199 22.28 -6.77 -13.08
CA VAL A 199 22.03 -8.20 -13.07
C VAL A 199 20.92 -8.45 -12.07
N GLY A 200 19.67 -8.48 -12.55
CA GLY A 200 18.58 -9.04 -11.77
C GLY A 200 18.94 -10.49 -11.46
N GLU A 201 19.37 -10.78 -10.23
CA GLU A 201 19.20 -12.14 -9.75
C GLU A 201 17.69 -12.34 -9.71
N ALA A 202 17.18 -13.14 -10.65
CA ALA A 202 15.80 -13.61 -10.63
C ALA A 202 15.62 -14.46 -9.36
N ARG A 203 15.41 -13.79 -8.23
CA ARG A 203 14.91 -14.42 -7.02
C ARG A 203 13.41 -14.52 -7.20
N THR A 204 12.95 -15.71 -7.56
CA THR A 204 11.53 -16.05 -7.45
C THR A 204 11.21 -16.20 -5.98
N LEU A 205 10.52 -15.22 -5.42
CA LEU A 205 9.90 -15.36 -4.11
C LEU A 205 8.59 -16.15 -4.27
N GLY A 206 8.13 -16.81 -3.19
CA GLY A 206 6.75 -17.31 -3.19
C GLY A 206 5.78 -16.14 -3.15
N GLY A 207 4.60 -16.25 -3.76
CA GLY A 207 3.62 -15.15 -3.76
C GLY A 207 3.14 -14.85 -2.33
N LEU A 208 3.22 -13.57 -1.93
CA LEU A 208 2.64 -13.05 -0.70
C LEU A 208 1.25 -12.47 -0.96
N LEU A 209 1.14 -11.59 -1.96
CA LEU A 209 -0.07 -10.82 -2.23
C LEU A 209 -1.17 -11.70 -2.80
N THR A 210 -2.38 -11.53 -2.29
CA THR A 210 -3.61 -12.12 -2.83
C THR A 210 -4.41 -11.12 -3.66
N GLN A 211 -4.18 -9.82 -3.46
CA GLN A 211 -4.75 -8.73 -4.23
C GLN A 211 -3.65 -7.78 -4.74
N PRO A 212 -3.91 -6.98 -5.78
CA PRO A 212 -2.93 -5.97 -6.21
C PRO A 212 -2.58 -4.98 -5.10
N LEU A 213 -1.31 -4.62 -4.99
CA LEU A 213 -0.80 -3.48 -4.22
C LEU A 213 -0.53 -2.35 -5.21
N GLU A 214 -1.29 -1.27 -5.12
CA GLU A 214 -1.11 -0.09 -5.96
C GLU A 214 -0.13 0.87 -5.31
N PHE A 215 0.71 1.53 -6.10
CA PHE A 215 1.62 2.56 -5.59
C PHE A 215 1.81 3.74 -6.53
N GLY A 216 2.08 4.90 -5.92
CA GLY A 216 2.36 6.17 -6.57
C GLY A 216 3.57 6.85 -5.90
N LEU A 217 4.36 7.54 -6.68
CA LEU A 217 5.40 8.46 -6.22
C LEU A 217 5.09 9.82 -6.83
N ASN A 218 5.01 10.85 -6.00
CA ASN A 218 5.06 12.24 -6.44
C ASN A 218 6.20 12.94 -5.69
N ASN A 219 7.35 13.00 -6.33
CA ASN A 219 8.60 13.50 -5.77
C ASN A 219 8.78 15.01 -5.95
N THR A 220 7.71 15.77 -6.25
CA THR A 220 7.80 17.20 -6.60
C THR A 220 7.83 18.14 -5.38
N ASN A 221 7.79 17.61 -4.17
CA ASN A 221 7.87 18.40 -2.94
C ASN A 221 9.19 19.18 -2.85
N THR A 222 9.09 20.41 -2.34
CA THR A 222 10.23 21.28 -1.99
C THR A 222 10.08 21.98 -0.65
N ALA A 223 9.07 21.58 0.13
CA ALA A 223 8.75 22.11 1.45
C ALA A 223 9.01 21.03 2.50
N GLY A 224 8.71 21.32 3.77
CA GLY A 224 8.87 20.36 4.85
C GLY A 224 10.12 20.60 5.68
N VAL A 225 10.79 19.53 6.06
CA VAL A 225 11.99 19.60 6.88
C VAL A 225 13.15 20.28 6.14
N THR A 226 14.18 20.64 6.91
CA THR A 226 15.39 21.26 6.37
C THR A 226 16.60 20.37 6.63
N GLY A 227 17.73 20.65 6.00
CA GLY A 227 18.95 19.87 6.21
C GLY A 227 19.56 20.08 7.59
N GLY A 228 20.00 19.01 8.25
CA GLY A 228 20.66 19.05 9.55
C GLY A 228 20.24 17.90 10.48
N SER A 229 20.44 18.13 11.78
CA SER A 229 20.02 17.22 12.86
C SER A 229 19.21 17.91 13.96
N GLY A 230 18.91 19.21 13.79
CA GLY A 230 18.10 19.96 14.73
C GLY A 230 16.62 19.55 14.69
N ALA A 231 15.81 20.17 15.54
CA ALA A 231 14.37 19.95 15.54
C ALA A 231 13.75 20.38 14.19
N ALA A 232 12.87 19.55 13.64
CA ALA A 232 12.05 19.89 12.49
C ALA A 232 10.89 20.81 12.88
N ASN A 233 10.54 21.75 11.98
CA ASN A 233 9.31 22.51 12.13
C ASN A 233 8.10 21.62 11.83
N GLN A 234 7.27 21.39 12.84
CA GLN A 234 6.11 20.49 12.74
C GLN A 234 5.03 21.00 11.79
N ALA A 235 4.87 22.32 11.66
CA ALA A 235 3.90 22.89 10.74
C ALA A 235 4.34 22.73 9.28
N ASP A 236 5.65 22.90 9.02
CA ASP A 236 6.22 22.71 7.68
C ASP A 236 6.14 21.24 7.27
N ALA A 237 6.51 20.32 8.17
CA ALA A 237 6.38 18.87 7.97
C ALA A 237 4.92 18.45 7.66
N ALA A 238 3.95 18.95 8.42
CA ALA A 238 2.53 18.66 8.21
C ALA A 238 1.94 19.31 6.94
N ALA A 239 2.61 20.30 6.37
CA ALA A 239 2.17 20.96 5.14
C ALA A 239 2.54 20.16 3.88
N VAL A 240 3.48 19.22 3.97
CA VAL A 240 3.87 18.37 2.83
C VAL A 240 2.74 17.39 2.49
N ALA A 241 2.38 17.39 1.21
CA ALA A 241 1.22 16.69 0.69
C ALA A 241 1.55 15.78 -0.50
N THR A 242 2.83 15.56 -0.81
CA THR A 242 3.24 14.64 -1.87
C THR A 242 4.38 13.75 -1.39
N GLY A 243 4.48 12.53 -1.94
CA GLY A 243 5.55 11.60 -1.62
C GLY A 243 5.29 10.20 -2.17
N PHE A 244 5.70 9.18 -1.42
CA PHE A 244 5.43 7.79 -1.74
C PHE A 244 4.09 7.35 -1.15
N GLU A 245 3.19 6.86 -1.98
CA GLU A 245 1.86 6.41 -1.62
C GLU A 245 1.62 4.97 -2.06
N PHE A 246 0.89 4.19 -1.26
CA PHE A 246 0.44 2.87 -1.67
C PHE A 246 -0.86 2.46 -0.98
N SER A 247 -1.54 1.45 -1.55
CA SER A 247 -2.59 0.70 -0.87
C SER A 247 -2.28 -0.79 -0.83
N ILE A 248 -2.65 -1.44 0.27
CA ILE A 248 -2.52 -2.89 0.45
C ILE A 248 -3.76 -3.47 1.12
N ALA A 249 -4.15 -4.67 0.72
CA ALA A 249 -5.28 -5.38 1.34
C ALA A 249 -4.93 -5.78 2.79
N LEU A 250 -5.89 -5.61 3.69
CA LEU A 250 -5.79 -6.07 5.08
C LEU A 250 -5.57 -7.59 5.15
N ALA A 251 -6.13 -8.35 4.20
CA ALA A 251 -5.90 -9.79 4.08
C ALA A 251 -4.40 -10.13 3.91
N ASP A 252 -3.67 -9.32 3.15
CA ASP A 252 -2.23 -9.50 2.92
C ASP A 252 -1.39 -9.00 4.11
N LEU A 253 -2.01 -8.27 5.04
CA LEU A 253 -1.43 -7.88 6.34
C LEU A 253 -1.76 -8.86 7.47
N GLY A 254 -2.35 -10.03 7.17
CA GLY A 254 -2.76 -11.00 8.18
C GLY A 254 -4.16 -10.77 8.77
N SER A 255 -5.00 -9.99 8.08
CA SER A 255 -6.39 -9.67 8.45
C SER A 255 -6.52 -9.08 9.85
N PRO A 256 -5.84 -7.96 10.16
CA PRO A 256 -6.02 -7.28 11.43
C PRO A 256 -7.49 -6.88 11.58
N ARG A 257 -8.07 -7.20 12.74
CA ARG A 257 -9.50 -7.03 13.02
C ARG A 257 -9.83 -5.62 13.47
N PRO A 258 -11.07 -5.15 13.30
CA PRO A 258 -11.62 -3.99 14.01
C PRO A 258 -11.08 -3.78 15.42
N GLY A 259 -10.53 -2.59 15.68
CA GLY A 259 -9.93 -2.19 16.95
C GLY A 259 -8.48 -2.65 17.17
N GLN A 260 -7.93 -3.52 16.32
CA GLN A 260 -6.50 -3.83 16.34
C GLN A 260 -5.68 -2.70 15.72
N LEU A 261 -4.41 -2.63 16.13
CA LEU A 261 -3.45 -1.67 15.61
C LEU A 261 -2.64 -2.30 14.49
N ILE A 262 -2.54 -1.59 13.36
CA ILE A 262 -1.49 -1.78 12.36
C ILE A 262 -0.36 -0.84 12.75
N LYS A 263 0.78 -1.37 13.18
CA LYS A 263 1.95 -0.57 13.52
C LYS A 263 2.92 -0.53 12.36
N LEU A 264 3.47 0.66 12.12
CA LEU A 264 4.32 0.95 10.97
C LEU A 264 5.60 1.64 11.46
N HIS A 265 6.76 1.05 11.15
CA HIS A 265 8.06 1.67 11.32
C HIS A 265 8.61 2.03 9.95
N ALA A 266 8.75 3.33 9.65
CA ALA A 266 9.25 3.79 8.36
C ALA A 266 10.56 4.57 8.53
N ALA A 267 11.63 4.10 7.88
CA ALA A 267 12.96 4.68 7.95
C ALA A 267 13.60 4.80 6.57
N TYR A 268 14.36 5.87 6.35
CA TYR A 268 15.12 6.07 5.11
C TYR A 268 16.59 5.71 5.29
N GLY A 269 17.14 4.95 4.35
CA GLY A 269 18.49 4.42 4.43
C GLY A 269 19.14 4.22 3.06
N ASN A 270 20.34 3.65 3.07
CA ASN A 270 21.10 3.46 1.85
C ASN A 270 20.71 2.22 1.04
N SER A 271 21.22 2.14 -0.18
CA SER A 271 20.99 1.04 -1.12
C SER A 271 21.36 -0.36 -0.60
N ASN A 272 22.28 -0.45 0.37
CA ASN A 272 22.77 -1.72 0.89
C ASN A 272 22.07 -2.16 2.19
N HIS A 273 21.04 -1.46 2.66
CA HIS A 273 20.39 -1.73 3.95
C HIS A 273 21.37 -1.81 5.13
N ASN A 274 22.46 -1.03 5.11
CA ASN A 274 23.49 -1.06 6.14
C ASN A 274 23.84 0.32 6.70
N TYR A 275 23.07 1.33 6.32
CA TYR A 275 23.18 2.68 6.85
C TYR A 275 21.80 3.32 6.88
N HIS A 276 21.33 3.70 8.07
CA HIS A 276 20.13 4.52 8.22
C HIS A 276 20.49 5.99 8.35
N SER A 277 19.70 6.83 7.69
CA SER A 277 19.68 8.27 7.94
C SER A 277 19.07 8.55 9.31
N ASN A 278 18.90 9.82 9.65
CA ASN A 278 18.09 10.24 10.80
C ASN A 278 16.60 10.38 10.46
N GLN A 279 16.16 9.96 9.29
CA GLN A 279 14.77 10.09 8.84
C GLN A 279 13.99 8.84 9.20
N VAL A 280 13.28 8.90 10.32
CA VAL A 280 12.37 7.86 10.82
C VAL A 280 11.03 8.49 11.19
N LEU A 281 9.92 7.96 10.66
CA LEU A 281 8.57 8.42 11.00
C LEU A 281 8.07 7.67 12.24
N GLY A 282 7.65 8.44 13.25
CA GLY A 282 7.72 8.09 14.67
C GLY A 282 8.69 9.03 15.40
N GLY A 283 9.70 9.51 14.66
CA GLY A 283 10.55 10.62 15.04
C GLY A 283 11.74 10.22 15.91
N LEU A 284 12.87 10.90 15.70
CA LEU A 284 14.02 10.85 16.59
C LEU A 284 14.09 12.09 17.49
N PRO A 285 14.79 12.04 18.63
CA PRO A 285 15.06 13.23 19.42
C PRO A 285 15.86 14.28 18.62
N ALA A 286 15.51 15.56 18.78
CA ALA A 286 16.29 16.66 18.21
C ALA A 286 17.77 16.56 18.61
N GLY A 287 18.65 16.73 17.62
CA GLY A 287 20.10 16.50 17.74
C GLY A 287 20.54 15.15 17.17
N ALA A 288 19.62 14.22 16.91
CA ALA A 288 19.93 12.94 16.26
C ALA A 288 20.45 13.18 14.83
N GLY A 289 21.75 12.97 14.64
CA GLY A 289 22.35 12.84 13.31
C GLY A 289 22.00 11.50 12.68
N ASN A 290 22.52 11.26 11.47
CA ASN A 290 22.35 9.98 10.80
C ASN A 290 22.71 8.82 11.75
N LEU A 291 21.91 7.76 11.75
CA LEU A 291 22.13 6.62 12.64
C LEU A 291 23.29 5.76 12.16
N GLY A 292 23.54 5.71 10.85
CA GLY A 292 24.52 4.81 10.26
C GLY A 292 24.15 3.34 10.49
N GLY A 293 25.16 2.48 10.63
CA GLY A 293 24.99 1.09 11.03
C GLY A 293 25.17 0.85 12.53
N ASN A 294 25.81 1.80 13.22
CA ASN A 294 26.12 1.72 14.65
C ASN A 294 25.16 2.52 15.56
N GLY A 295 24.11 3.13 15.02
CA GLY A 295 23.21 4.02 15.77
C GLY A 295 23.77 5.40 16.11
N ALA A 296 24.98 5.74 15.66
CA ALA A 296 25.68 7.00 15.95
C ALA A 296 26.41 7.60 14.73
N GLY A 297 26.00 7.21 13.51
CA GLY A 297 26.42 7.84 12.26
C GLY A 297 27.60 7.19 11.53
N ALA A 298 28.19 6.13 12.07
CA ALA A 298 29.25 5.38 11.41
C ALA A 298 28.69 4.16 10.66
N SER A 299 29.30 3.83 9.51
CA SER A 299 29.00 2.59 8.79
C SER A 299 29.72 1.41 9.42
N THR A 300 29.00 0.31 9.62
CA THR A 300 29.52 -0.95 10.17
C THR A 300 29.32 -2.15 9.23
N GLY A 301 28.76 -1.92 8.04
CA GLY A 301 28.43 -2.98 7.09
C GLY A 301 27.10 -3.70 7.36
N SER A 302 26.46 -3.43 8.50
CA SER A 302 25.10 -3.88 8.89
C SER A 302 24.43 -2.82 9.77
N LEU A 303 23.14 -2.99 10.07
CA LEU A 303 22.40 -2.18 11.04
C LEU A 303 22.42 -2.74 12.46
N SER A 304 23.30 -3.71 12.76
CA SER A 304 23.28 -4.43 14.04
C SER A 304 23.57 -3.57 15.27
N GLY A 305 24.08 -2.35 15.10
CA GLY A 305 24.28 -1.41 16.19
C GLY A 305 23.14 -0.40 16.35
N VAL A 306 22.15 -0.40 15.46
CA VAL A 306 20.97 0.46 15.59
C VAL A 306 19.96 -0.22 16.53
N ASN A 307 19.68 0.44 17.65
CA ASN A 307 18.66 0.02 18.61
C ASN A 307 17.78 1.21 18.96
N PHE A 308 16.51 1.13 18.58
CA PHE A 308 15.56 2.23 18.74
C PHE A 308 15.17 2.50 20.20
N ASN A 309 15.29 1.50 21.09
CA ASN A 309 15.11 1.68 22.54
C ASN A 309 16.11 2.68 23.18
N ASN A 310 17.14 3.10 22.45
CA ASN A 310 18.08 4.13 22.90
C ASN A 310 17.55 5.56 22.67
N PHE A 311 16.45 5.74 21.96
CA PHE A 311 15.82 7.02 21.70
C PHE A 311 14.54 7.16 22.51
N ALA A 312 14.14 8.40 22.80
CA ALA A 312 12.94 8.67 23.56
C ALA A 312 11.71 8.62 22.65
N GLY A 313 10.64 7.98 23.13
CA GLY A 313 9.41 7.77 22.37
C GLY A 313 9.52 6.58 21.41
N ASP A 314 8.40 6.23 20.79
CA ASP A 314 8.32 5.13 19.84
C ASP A 314 8.70 5.63 18.43
N GLN A 315 9.64 4.96 17.75
CA GLN A 315 9.98 5.21 16.35
C GLN A 315 9.06 4.45 15.38
N PHE A 316 7.81 4.23 15.79
CA PHE A 316 6.75 3.70 14.95
C PHE A 316 5.46 4.46 15.21
N PHE A 317 4.51 4.38 14.28
CA PHE A 317 3.16 4.93 14.44
C PHE A 317 2.11 3.83 14.22
N SER A 318 0.88 4.09 14.65
CA SER A 318 -0.17 3.06 14.66
C SER A 318 -1.46 3.57 14.01
N ILE A 319 -2.11 2.71 13.25
CA ILE A 319 -3.43 2.94 12.66
C ILE A 319 -4.40 1.93 13.25
N VAL A 320 -5.52 2.42 13.79
CA VAL A 320 -6.62 1.55 14.23
C VAL A 320 -7.36 1.05 12.99
N VAL A 321 -7.59 -0.26 12.92
CA VAL A 321 -8.55 -0.82 11.96
C VAL A 321 -9.95 -0.38 12.41
N PRO A 322 -10.69 0.41 11.61
CA PRO A 322 -12.02 0.85 11.98
C PRO A 322 -12.97 -0.36 12.04
N GLY A 323 -13.90 -0.33 12.98
CA GLY A 323 -15.00 -1.29 12.97
C GLY A 323 -16.02 -0.93 11.90
N GLN A 324 -16.51 -1.93 11.18
CA GLN A 324 -17.63 -1.78 10.28
C GLN A 324 -18.94 -1.91 11.08
N PRO A 325 -19.86 -0.93 11.02
CA PRO A 325 -21.13 -1.03 11.73
C PRO A 325 -21.89 -2.29 11.29
N GLY A 326 -22.27 -3.14 12.25
CA GLY A 326 -22.99 -4.38 11.99
C GLY A 326 -22.09 -5.61 11.78
N ASP A 327 -20.78 -5.43 11.61
CA ASP A 327 -19.79 -6.52 11.58
C ASP A 327 -19.42 -6.86 13.02
N PHE A 328 -20.12 -7.85 13.57
CA PHE A 328 -20.03 -8.25 14.97
C PHE A 328 -19.01 -9.36 15.20
N ASN A 329 -18.73 -10.15 14.16
CA ASN A 329 -17.70 -11.19 14.21
C ASN A 329 -16.30 -10.66 13.85
N ALA A 330 -16.23 -9.41 13.37
CA ALA A 330 -15.03 -8.65 13.01
C ALA A 330 -14.28 -9.27 11.81
N ASP A 331 -15.01 -9.78 10.82
CA ASP A 331 -14.49 -10.38 9.58
C ASP A 331 -14.58 -9.44 8.35
N LEU A 332 -14.94 -8.19 8.59
CA LEU A 332 -15.15 -7.11 7.60
C LEU A 332 -16.36 -7.32 6.69
N HIS A 333 -17.16 -8.37 6.89
CA HIS A 333 -18.41 -8.59 6.21
C HIS A 333 -19.55 -8.35 7.20
N VAL A 334 -20.70 -7.90 6.70
CA VAL A 334 -21.92 -7.79 7.49
C VAL A 334 -22.92 -8.77 6.92
N ASP A 335 -22.92 -10.00 7.43
CA ASP A 335 -23.71 -11.11 6.92
C ASP A 335 -24.42 -11.92 8.02
N ALA A 336 -24.90 -13.12 7.69
CA ALA A 336 -25.66 -13.95 8.63
C ALA A 336 -24.82 -14.46 9.81
N ALA A 337 -23.49 -14.54 9.69
CA ALA A 337 -22.59 -14.90 10.77
C ALA A 337 -22.55 -13.82 11.86
N ASP A 338 -22.70 -12.55 11.48
CA ASP A 338 -22.82 -11.44 12.44
C ASP A 338 -24.12 -11.53 13.24
N TYR A 339 -25.21 -11.92 12.59
CA TYR A 339 -26.47 -12.13 13.29
C TYR A 339 -26.33 -13.19 14.39
N THR A 340 -25.63 -14.30 14.11
CA THR A 340 -25.38 -15.32 15.13
C THR A 340 -24.50 -14.79 16.25
N THR A 341 -23.50 -13.97 15.94
CA THR A 341 -22.59 -13.37 16.93
C THR A 341 -23.32 -12.38 17.83
N TRP A 342 -24.18 -11.53 17.26
CA TRP A 342 -25.06 -10.63 18.01
C TRP A 342 -26.01 -11.38 18.92
N ARG A 343 -26.73 -12.36 18.35
CA ARG A 343 -27.74 -13.14 19.08
C ARG A 343 -27.12 -13.86 20.28
N ASP A 344 -25.97 -14.50 20.08
CA ASP A 344 -25.32 -15.30 21.11
C ASP A 344 -24.66 -14.43 22.19
N GLY A 345 -24.37 -13.15 21.90
CA GLY A 345 -23.83 -12.16 22.85
C GLY A 345 -24.86 -11.15 23.39
N LEU A 346 -26.16 -11.32 23.10
CA LEU A 346 -27.21 -10.37 23.47
C LEU A 346 -27.40 -10.30 24.99
N GLY A 347 -27.34 -9.09 25.55
CA GLY A 347 -27.45 -8.83 26.99
C GLY A 347 -26.13 -8.87 27.74
N GLU A 348 -25.04 -9.33 27.12
CA GLU A 348 -23.69 -9.27 27.68
C GLU A 348 -22.79 -8.31 26.89
N ARG A 349 -22.64 -8.56 25.58
CA ARG A 349 -21.77 -7.80 24.67
C ARG A 349 -22.56 -6.86 23.77
N PHE A 350 -23.78 -7.24 23.40
CA PHE A 350 -24.62 -6.51 22.47
C PHE A 350 -25.97 -6.16 23.10
N ASN A 351 -26.56 -5.05 22.66
CA ASN A 351 -27.89 -4.63 23.03
C ASN A 351 -28.92 -4.96 21.91
N PRO A 352 -30.24 -4.89 22.18
CA PRO A 352 -31.25 -5.12 21.15
C PRO A 352 -31.20 -4.16 19.95
N ASP A 353 -30.77 -2.91 20.15
CA ASP A 353 -30.70 -1.89 19.09
C ASP A 353 -29.59 -2.17 18.07
N ASP A 354 -28.56 -2.93 18.46
CA ASP A 354 -27.49 -3.38 17.57
C ASP A 354 -28.02 -4.25 16.42
N TYR A 355 -29.19 -4.91 16.59
CA TYR A 355 -29.87 -5.60 15.49
C TYR A 355 -30.19 -4.65 14.34
N THR A 356 -30.65 -3.43 14.63
CA THR A 356 -30.95 -2.43 13.62
C THR A 356 -29.67 -1.96 12.92
N THR A 357 -28.55 -1.87 13.65
CA THR A 357 -27.24 -1.60 13.05
C THR A 357 -26.85 -2.69 12.05
N TRP A 358 -26.92 -3.96 12.44
CA TRP A 358 -26.66 -5.07 11.52
C TRP A 358 -27.61 -5.07 10.33
N GLN A 359 -28.91 -4.90 10.57
CA GLN A 359 -29.93 -4.91 9.51
C GLN A 359 -29.69 -3.79 8.48
N ASN A 360 -29.35 -2.58 8.94
CA ASN A 360 -29.09 -1.44 8.06
C ASN A 360 -27.81 -1.59 7.24
N ASN A 361 -26.87 -2.41 7.70
CA ASN A 361 -25.60 -2.65 7.03
C ASN A 361 -25.52 -4.05 6.41
N PHE A 362 -26.60 -4.85 6.42
CA PHE A 362 -26.56 -6.22 5.92
C PHE A 362 -26.18 -6.27 4.44
N GLY A 363 -25.20 -7.10 4.10
CA GLY A 363 -24.60 -7.18 2.77
C GLY A 363 -23.49 -6.15 2.53
N ALA A 364 -23.18 -5.29 3.50
CA ALA A 364 -22.01 -4.44 3.44
C ALA A 364 -20.76 -5.33 3.53
N ALA A 365 -19.88 -5.17 2.55
CA ALA A 365 -18.59 -5.82 2.47
C ALA A 365 -17.62 -4.84 1.80
N PRO A 366 -16.31 -5.07 1.92
CA PRO A 366 -15.31 -4.25 1.27
C PRO A 366 -15.53 -4.20 -0.24
N SER A 367 -15.45 -3.02 -0.84
CA SER A 367 -15.64 -2.86 -2.27
C SER A 367 -14.44 -3.45 -3.02
N THR A 368 -14.64 -4.55 -3.74
CA THR A 368 -13.65 -5.10 -4.69
C THR A 368 -13.58 -4.28 -5.99
N ALA A 369 -13.79 -2.96 -5.92
CA ALA A 369 -13.77 -2.11 -7.10
C ALA A 369 -12.33 -2.05 -7.63
N ALA A 370 -12.10 -2.71 -8.77
CA ALA A 370 -10.85 -2.56 -9.50
C ALA A 370 -10.61 -1.07 -9.79
N PRO A 371 -9.36 -0.58 -9.67
CA PRO A 371 -9.06 0.80 -10.06
C PRO A 371 -9.55 1.03 -11.50
N PRO A 372 -10.04 2.23 -11.84
CA PRO A 372 -10.44 2.54 -13.20
C PRO A 372 -9.22 2.31 -14.10
N VAL A 373 -9.30 1.27 -14.93
CA VAL A 373 -8.28 0.98 -15.94
C VAL A 373 -8.19 2.21 -16.84
N PRO A 374 -7.02 2.87 -16.97
CA PRO A 374 -6.87 3.98 -17.91
C PRO A 374 -7.23 3.46 -19.30
N GLU A 375 -8.34 3.95 -19.87
CA GLU A 375 -8.70 3.57 -21.23
C GLU A 375 -7.53 3.97 -22.14
N PRO A 376 -6.93 3.04 -22.92
CA PRO A 376 -5.94 3.43 -23.91
C PRO A 376 -6.64 4.42 -24.83
N ALA A 377 -6.11 5.64 -24.93
CA ALA A 377 -6.69 6.72 -25.70
C ALA A 377 -7.16 6.23 -27.08
N ALA A 378 -8.46 5.94 -27.19
CA ALA A 378 -9.08 5.55 -28.44
C ALA A 378 -9.19 6.83 -29.26
N ALA A 379 -8.09 7.17 -29.95
CA ALA A 379 -8.11 8.09 -31.07
C ALA A 379 -9.26 7.66 -32.00
N PRO A 380 -10.10 8.60 -32.50
CA PRO A 380 -11.41 8.26 -33.02
C PRO A 380 -11.27 7.52 -34.36
N LEU A 381 -11.37 6.19 -34.32
CA LEU A 381 -11.60 5.33 -35.49
C LEU A 381 -13.08 5.38 -35.91
N ALA A 382 -13.70 6.57 -35.88
CA ALA A 382 -15.10 6.80 -36.28
C ALA A 382 -15.22 7.53 -37.63
N LEU A 383 -14.13 7.60 -38.41
CA LEU A 383 -14.10 8.21 -39.74
C LEU A 383 -13.45 7.28 -40.79
N ALA A 384 -13.78 5.98 -40.79
CA ALA A 384 -13.34 5.07 -41.86
C ALA A 384 -14.40 4.05 -42.33
N LEU A 385 -15.64 4.08 -41.79
CA LEU A 385 -16.72 3.19 -42.22
C LEU A 385 -17.83 3.87 -43.05
N GLY A 386 -17.67 5.16 -43.39
CA GLY A 386 -18.65 5.94 -44.16
C GLY A 386 -18.45 5.99 -45.68
N MET A 387 -17.41 5.37 -46.25
CA MET A 387 -17.07 5.51 -47.69
C MET A 387 -17.18 4.21 -48.52
N VAL A 388 -18.10 3.29 -48.19
CA VAL A 388 -18.35 2.11 -49.04
C VAL A 388 -19.82 1.94 -49.47
N ALA A 389 -20.78 2.69 -48.91
CA ALA A 389 -22.19 2.60 -49.32
C ALA A 389 -22.58 3.76 -50.25
N GLY A 390 -22.05 3.79 -51.47
CA GLY A 390 -22.28 4.93 -52.37
C GLY A 390 -22.11 4.65 -53.86
N VAL A 391 -22.19 3.40 -54.32
CA VAL A 391 -22.37 3.09 -55.74
C VAL A 391 -23.32 1.89 -55.80
N TRP A 392 -24.12 1.84 -56.87
CA TRP A 392 -25.04 0.77 -57.28
C TRP A 392 -26.54 1.10 -57.20
N ARG A 393 -26.95 1.72 -58.32
CA ARG A 393 -28.16 1.48 -59.13
C ARG A 393 -29.43 2.28 -58.81
N ARG A 394 -29.89 2.99 -59.85
CA ARG A 394 -31.24 2.81 -60.44
C ARG A 394 -31.26 3.33 -61.88
N ALA A 395 -31.45 2.42 -62.83
CA ALA A 395 -31.96 2.74 -64.18
C ALA A 395 -33.51 2.74 -64.12
N PRO A 396 -34.20 3.59 -64.90
CA PRO A 396 -35.66 3.68 -64.87
C PRO A 396 -36.30 2.81 -65.96
N TYR A 397 -37.38 2.11 -65.63
CA TYR A 397 -38.41 1.73 -66.60
C TYR A 397 -39.76 1.65 -65.89
N PHE A 398 -40.71 2.45 -66.37
CA PHE A 398 -42.15 2.25 -66.17
C PHE A 398 -42.78 2.07 -67.55
N SER A 399 -43.46 0.93 -67.73
CA SER A 399 -44.34 0.59 -68.86
C SER A 399 -45.72 1.26 -68.69
N PRO A 400 -46.60 1.17 -69.71
CA PRO A 400 -47.40 -0.05 -69.90
C PRO A 400 -47.09 -0.84 -71.18
#